data_AF-A0A972LDK1-F1
#
_entry.id   AF-A0A972LDK1-F1
#
_cell.length_a   1.000
_cell.length_b   1.000
_cell.length_c   1.000
_cell.angle_alpha   90.00
_cell.angle_beta   90.00
_cell.angle_gamma   90.00
#
_symmetry.space_group_name_H-M   'P 1'
#
loop_
_entity.id
_entity.type
_entity.pdbx_description
1 polymer ?
#
loop_
_entity_poly.entity_id
_entity_poly.type
_entity_poly.pdbx_seq_one_letter_code
_entity_poly.pdbx_strand_id
1 'polypeptide(L)'
;MKRLFFFLVLLLSITSLVYAQWEFFEHRYKYKLSDVLRADRFVKKDIYWEGYRKGKLVGYVFLSKDLTGDLLGYSGKHMETLIGMDTEGRITGVKVIYHSEPIVLIGLKEDNYKRFIKQYPGKSIRSPLKLGKDISMDAITGATVTAMVQNAIIAGSARKVASKVGILKVREAKKKRKLSTRYVRMTWKELLREGAVKNLRISYSDLGLKGDEIYLDLYFGLVVPPSIGRNVLGQRSYRDIMGRLKGGESAIFVFGRGKGSFKGSGYVRGGIFDRFNIEQNNKVFVFRDKDYRIMTEIAANGAPEIKEGGVFIIRGKDFDPTMPFRFNLTLPFRVGARKIFKSFTVEYRLPERFLEAQ
;
A
#
# COMPACT_ATOMS: atom_id res chain seq x y z
N MET A 1 0.02 -9.09 53.07
CA MET A 1 -1.03 -9.61 52.17
C MET A 1 -2.02 -8.55 51.64
N LYS A 2 -2.42 -7.51 52.39
CA LYS A 2 -3.39 -6.49 51.90
C LYS A 2 -2.86 -5.53 50.80
N ARG A 3 -1.55 -5.30 50.69
CA ARG A 3 -0.95 -4.42 49.65
C ARG A 3 -0.78 -5.08 48.27
N LEU A 4 -0.70 -6.41 48.21
CA LEU A 4 -0.58 -7.16 46.95
C LEU A 4 -1.93 -7.29 46.22
N PHE A 5 -3.03 -7.32 46.97
CA PHE A 5 -4.38 -7.39 46.42
C PHE A 5 -4.81 -6.07 45.74
N PHE A 6 -4.38 -4.92 46.28
CA PHE A 6 -4.68 -3.60 45.69
C PHE A 6 -3.98 -3.38 44.33
N PHE A 7 -2.76 -3.91 44.14
CA PHE A 7 -2.05 -3.82 42.87
C PHE A 7 -2.65 -4.72 41.77
N LEU A 8 -3.17 -5.90 42.14
CA LEU A 8 -3.81 -6.81 41.20
C LEU A 8 -5.15 -6.26 40.69
N VAL A 9 -5.94 -5.63 41.57
CA VAL A 9 -7.21 -4.99 41.20
C VAL A 9 -6.99 -3.74 40.34
N LEU A 10 -5.91 -2.98 40.58
CA LEU A 10 -5.55 -1.81 39.74
C LEU A 10 -5.05 -2.23 38.35
N LEU A 11 -4.31 -3.35 38.24
CA LEU A 11 -3.88 -3.87 36.93
C LEU A 11 -5.08 -4.42 36.12
N LEU A 12 -5.99 -5.14 36.78
CA LEU A 12 -7.21 -5.66 36.15
C LEU A 12 -8.15 -4.52 35.70
N SER A 13 -8.27 -3.44 36.48
CA SER A 13 -9.10 -2.29 36.12
C SER A 13 -8.52 -1.45 34.98
N ILE A 14 -7.19 -1.34 34.88
CA ILE A 14 -6.53 -0.70 33.73
C ILE A 14 -6.71 -1.56 32.47
N THR A 15 -6.59 -2.89 32.57
CA THR A 15 -6.82 -3.77 31.42
C THR A 15 -8.28 -3.74 30.95
N SER A 16 -9.25 -3.67 31.85
CA SER A 16 -10.66 -3.59 31.48
C SER A 16 -11.05 -2.21 30.92
N LEU A 17 -10.46 -1.11 31.40
CA LEU A 17 -10.65 0.22 30.81
C LEU A 17 -10.07 0.32 29.40
N VAL A 18 -8.87 -0.24 29.18
CA VAL A 18 -8.23 -0.30 27.86
C VAL A 18 -9.04 -1.21 26.94
N TYR A 19 -9.48 -2.39 27.40
CA TYR A 19 -10.30 -3.29 26.57
C TYR A 19 -11.65 -2.67 26.20
N ALA A 20 -12.32 -2.01 27.15
CA ALA A 20 -13.58 -1.30 26.92
C ALA A 20 -13.42 -0.10 25.96
N GLN A 21 -12.30 0.63 26.01
CA GLN A 21 -11.98 1.66 25.03
C GLN A 21 -11.82 1.10 23.60
N TRP A 22 -11.35 -0.14 23.45
CA TRP A 22 -11.17 -0.77 22.13
C TRP A 22 -12.47 -1.32 21.54
N GLU A 23 -13.40 -1.82 22.36
CA GLU A 23 -14.75 -2.16 21.88
C GLU A 23 -15.51 -0.93 21.38
N PHE A 24 -15.28 0.24 21.97
CA PHE A 24 -15.89 1.50 21.55
C PHE A 24 -15.59 1.88 20.07
N PHE A 25 -14.49 1.36 19.51
CA PHE A 25 -14.13 1.62 18.10
C PHE A 25 -14.58 0.53 17.14
N GLU A 26 -15.10 -0.61 17.61
CA GLU A 26 -15.58 -1.67 16.73
C GLU A 26 -16.94 -1.32 16.11
N HIS A 27 -16.92 -1.01 14.82
CA HIS A 27 -18.14 -0.75 14.07
C HIS A 27 -18.46 -1.96 13.21
N ARG A 28 -19.66 -2.55 13.37
CA ARG A 28 -20.16 -3.65 12.53
C ARG A 28 -21.46 -3.24 11.86
N TYR A 29 -21.55 -3.47 10.56
CA TYR A 29 -22.71 -3.12 9.75
C TYR A 29 -23.35 -4.36 9.16
N LYS A 30 -24.67 -4.50 9.34
CA LYS A 30 -25.46 -5.52 8.64
C LYS A 30 -25.34 -5.32 7.13
N TYR A 31 -25.24 -6.42 6.39
CA TYR A 31 -25.15 -6.39 4.94
C TYR A 31 -25.98 -7.48 4.27
N LYS A 32 -26.32 -7.23 3.01
CA LYS A 32 -26.88 -8.19 2.05
C LYS A 32 -26.00 -8.15 0.80
N LEU A 33 -25.88 -9.28 0.09
CA LEU A 33 -25.12 -9.32 -1.17
C LEU A 33 -25.69 -8.35 -2.22
N SER A 34 -27.00 -8.14 -2.20
CA SER A 34 -27.70 -7.18 -3.04
C SER A 34 -27.38 -5.71 -2.76
N ASP A 35 -26.71 -5.40 -1.63
CA ASP A 35 -26.28 -4.04 -1.31
C ASP A 35 -25.20 -3.54 -2.28
N VAL A 36 -24.45 -4.46 -2.92
CA VAL A 36 -23.30 -4.11 -3.77
C VAL A 36 -23.41 -4.62 -5.20
N LEU A 37 -24.35 -5.53 -5.50
CA LEU A 37 -24.61 -6.02 -6.85
C LEU A 37 -26.10 -6.26 -7.03
N ARG A 38 -26.70 -5.67 -8.08
CA ARG A 38 -28.12 -5.88 -8.40
C ARG A 38 -28.33 -7.24 -9.08
N ALA A 39 -28.68 -8.26 -8.31
CA ALA A 39 -28.99 -9.61 -8.78
C ALA A 39 -30.20 -10.20 -8.04
N ASP A 40 -30.93 -11.09 -8.71
CA ASP A 40 -32.12 -11.76 -8.16
C ASP A 40 -31.74 -13.06 -7.42
N ARG A 41 -30.58 -13.65 -7.78
CA ARG A 41 -30.05 -14.88 -7.17
C ARG A 41 -28.54 -14.78 -7.01
N PHE A 42 -28.02 -15.28 -5.88
CA PHE A 42 -26.59 -15.40 -5.62
C PHE A 42 -26.20 -16.86 -5.42
N VAL A 43 -25.13 -17.31 -6.09
CA VAL A 43 -24.59 -18.66 -5.94
C VAL A 43 -23.20 -18.54 -5.33
N LYS A 44 -23.02 -19.09 -4.12
CA LYS A 44 -21.72 -19.10 -3.44
C LYS A 44 -20.76 -20.01 -4.21
N LYS A 45 -19.57 -19.51 -4.49
CA LYS A 45 -18.41 -20.27 -4.96
C LYS A 45 -17.40 -20.34 -3.82
N ASP A 46 -16.12 -20.49 -4.13
CA ASP A 46 -15.04 -20.55 -3.15
C ASP A 46 -14.92 -19.23 -2.35
N ILE A 47 -14.29 -18.21 -2.93
CA ILE A 47 -14.00 -16.91 -2.28
C ILE A 47 -14.92 -15.76 -2.72
N TYR A 48 -15.98 -16.07 -3.46
CA TYR A 48 -16.93 -15.08 -4.01
C TYR A 48 -18.30 -15.71 -4.26
N TRP A 49 -19.29 -14.88 -4.54
CA TRP A 49 -20.62 -15.25 -5.02
C TRP A 49 -20.80 -14.77 -6.46
N GLU A 50 -21.41 -15.59 -7.30
CA GLU A 50 -21.92 -15.17 -8.60
C GLU A 50 -23.33 -14.61 -8.45
N GLY A 51 -23.57 -13.42 -9.00
CA GLY A 51 -24.90 -12.80 -9.06
C GLY A 51 -25.56 -13.05 -10.41
N TYR A 52 -26.81 -13.50 -10.39
CA TYR A 52 -27.62 -13.76 -11.59
C TYR A 52 -28.88 -12.89 -11.61
N ARG A 53 -29.21 -12.35 -12.78
CA ARG A 53 -30.47 -11.63 -13.03
C ARG A 53 -31.17 -12.27 -14.21
N LYS A 54 -32.42 -12.72 -14.03
CA LYS A 54 -33.17 -13.48 -15.05
C LYS A 54 -32.35 -14.61 -15.71
N GLY A 55 -31.61 -15.38 -14.91
CA GLY A 55 -30.77 -16.49 -15.38
C GLY A 55 -29.41 -16.10 -15.99
N LYS A 56 -29.14 -14.82 -16.26
CA LYS A 56 -27.85 -14.35 -16.80
C LYS A 56 -26.91 -13.93 -15.68
N LEU A 57 -25.64 -14.34 -15.76
CA LEU A 57 -24.58 -13.85 -14.87
C LEU A 57 -24.39 -12.34 -15.06
N VAL A 58 -24.52 -11.57 -13.99
CA VAL A 58 -24.39 -10.10 -13.99
C VAL A 58 -23.15 -9.60 -13.25
N GLY A 59 -22.52 -10.44 -12.43
CA GLY A 59 -21.29 -10.07 -11.73
C GLY A 59 -20.98 -10.97 -10.55
N TYR A 60 -20.14 -10.44 -9.68
CA TYR A 60 -19.55 -11.14 -8.54
C TYR A 60 -19.65 -10.28 -7.28
N VAL A 61 -19.82 -10.92 -6.14
CA VAL A 61 -19.74 -10.30 -4.81
C VAL A 61 -18.70 -11.04 -3.98
N PHE A 62 -17.92 -10.34 -3.16
CA PHE A 62 -16.87 -10.97 -2.35
C PHE A 62 -16.58 -10.15 -1.09
N LEU A 63 -16.03 -10.84 -0.09
CA LEU A 63 -15.59 -10.26 1.18
C LEU A 63 -14.08 -10.05 1.15
N SER A 64 -13.64 -8.86 1.56
CA SER A 64 -12.22 -8.54 1.56
C SER A 64 -11.39 -9.34 2.55
N LYS A 65 -12.00 -9.84 3.62
CA LYS A 65 -11.34 -10.57 4.71
C LYS A 65 -10.56 -11.78 4.20
N ASP A 66 -11.20 -12.57 3.34
CA ASP A 66 -10.64 -13.80 2.80
C ASP A 66 -9.62 -13.54 1.68
N LEU A 67 -9.55 -12.29 1.20
CA LEU A 67 -8.73 -11.88 0.07
C LEU A 67 -7.53 -11.04 0.46
N THR A 68 -7.65 -10.21 1.49
CA THR A 68 -6.68 -9.16 1.83
C THR A 68 -6.51 -9.01 3.35
N GLY A 69 -6.76 -10.07 4.11
CA GLY A 69 -6.67 -10.06 5.58
C GLY A 69 -5.30 -9.65 6.15
N ASP A 70 -4.25 -9.65 5.32
CA ASP A 70 -2.91 -9.14 5.66
C ASP A 70 -2.80 -7.60 5.63
N LEU A 71 -3.74 -6.90 4.98
CA LEU A 71 -3.80 -5.44 4.95
C LEU A 71 -4.53 -4.91 6.19
N LEU A 72 -3.78 -4.53 7.22
CA LEU A 72 -4.33 -3.97 8.45
C LEU A 72 -4.30 -2.43 8.42
N GLY A 73 -5.33 -1.79 8.97
CA GLY A 73 -5.49 -0.34 9.05
C GLY A 73 -4.63 0.30 10.15
N TYR A 74 -4.96 1.56 10.48
CA TYR A 74 -4.31 2.31 11.56
C TYR A 74 -4.51 1.63 12.92
N SER A 75 -5.69 1.07 13.14
CA SER A 75 -6.05 0.32 14.35
C SER A 75 -5.28 -1.01 14.52
N GLY A 76 -4.50 -1.41 13.52
CA GLY A 76 -3.86 -2.72 13.49
C GLY A 76 -4.80 -3.88 13.16
N LYS A 77 -6.08 -3.60 12.86
CA LYS A 77 -7.08 -4.60 12.45
C LYS A 77 -7.40 -4.48 10.96
N HIS A 78 -7.85 -5.57 10.34
CA HIS A 78 -8.32 -5.55 8.96
C HIS A 78 -9.70 -4.88 8.87
N MET A 79 -9.89 -3.99 7.89
CA MET A 79 -11.20 -3.44 7.57
C MET A 79 -11.93 -4.41 6.64
N GLU A 80 -13.04 -4.97 7.11
CA GLU A 80 -13.81 -5.91 6.30
C GLU A 80 -14.79 -5.14 5.42
N THR A 81 -14.76 -5.43 4.13
CA THR A 81 -15.54 -4.74 3.11
C THR A 81 -16.20 -5.77 2.21
N LEU A 82 -17.48 -5.58 1.92
CA LEU A 82 -18.23 -6.26 0.88
C LEU A 82 -18.09 -5.47 -0.42
N ILE A 83 -17.67 -6.13 -1.49
CA ILE A 83 -17.45 -5.50 -2.80
C ILE A 83 -18.26 -6.26 -3.85
N GLY A 84 -18.93 -5.51 -4.72
CA GLY A 84 -19.56 -6.02 -5.93
C GLY A 84 -18.76 -5.59 -7.17
N MET A 85 -18.69 -6.47 -8.17
CA MET A 85 -18.00 -6.23 -9.43
C MET A 85 -18.78 -6.86 -10.58
N ASP A 86 -18.95 -6.15 -11.70
CA ASP A 86 -19.60 -6.71 -12.88
C ASP A 86 -18.67 -7.68 -13.64
N THR A 87 -19.21 -8.31 -14.68
CA THR A 87 -18.47 -9.24 -15.55
C THR A 87 -17.38 -8.56 -16.40
N GLU A 88 -17.35 -7.23 -16.42
CA GLU A 88 -16.33 -6.44 -17.09
C GLU A 88 -15.27 -5.94 -16.12
N GLY A 89 -15.33 -6.24 -14.83
CA GLY A 89 -14.35 -5.75 -13.85
C GLY A 89 -14.54 -4.27 -13.50
N ARG A 90 -15.77 -3.77 -13.51
CA ARG A 90 -16.12 -2.49 -12.87
C ARG A 90 -16.76 -2.76 -11.52
N ILE A 91 -16.39 -1.96 -10.53
CA ILE A 91 -16.97 -2.04 -9.20
C ILE A 91 -18.43 -1.60 -9.29
N THR A 92 -19.36 -2.43 -8.82
CA THR A 92 -20.81 -2.11 -8.82
C THR A 92 -21.27 -1.54 -7.48
N GLY A 93 -20.53 -1.82 -6.41
CA GLY A 93 -20.88 -1.39 -5.07
C GLY A 93 -19.76 -1.71 -4.07
N VAL A 94 -19.67 -0.91 -3.02
CA VAL A 94 -18.75 -1.14 -1.90
C VAL A 94 -19.47 -0.81 -0.61
N LYS A 95 -19.39 -1.72 0.36
CA LYS A 95 -19.96 -1.54 1.69
C LYS A 95 -18.98 -2.00 2.74
N VAL A 96 -18.56 -1.09 3.62
CA VAL A 96 -17.76 -1.47 4.79
C VAL A 96 -18.69 -2.20 5.76
N ILE A 97 -18.25 -3.38 6.20
CA ILE A 97 -19.02 -4.24 7.11
C ILE A 97 -18.39 -4.29 8.49
N TYR A 98 -17.08 -4.04 8.59
CA TYR A 98 -16.38 -3.88 9.87
C TYR A 98 -15.16 -2.98 9.77
N HIS A 99 -14.95 -2.12 10.79
CA HIS A 99 -13.66 -1.47 11.03
C HIS A 99 -13.49 -1.11 12.51
N SER A 100 -12.24 -0.84 12.90
CA SER A 100 -11.86 -0.28 14.20
C SER A 100 -11.06 1.02 14.10
N GLU A 101 -11.17 1.70 12.97
CA GLU A 101 -10.40 2.92 12.71
C GLU A 101 -10.90 4.10 13.58
N PRO A 102 -10.00 4.89 14.18
CA PRO A 102 -10.34 6.00 15.07
C PRO A 102 -10.80 7.26 14.31
N ILE A 103 -11.71 7.10 13.36
CA ILE A 103 -12.17 8.17 12.44
C ILE A 103 -12.82 9.31 13.23
N VAL A 104 -13.60 8.99 14.27
CA VAL A 104 -14.27 10.00 15.12
C VAL A 104 -13.26 10.77 15.98
N LEU A 105 -12.17 10.13 16.44
CA LEU A 105 -11.16 10.79 17.29
C LEU A 105 -10.42 11.92 16.57
N ILE A 106 -10.31 11.84 15.24
CA ILE A 106 -9.73 12.90 14.41
C ILE A 106 -10.79 13.90 13.91
N GLY A 107 -11.99 13.88 14.50
CA GLY A 107 -13.09 14.81 14.19
C GLY A 107 -13.86 14.50 12.91
N LEU A 108 -13.62 13.35 12.27
CA LEU A 108 -14.38 12.95 11.09
C LEU A 108 -15.68 12.26 11.51
N LYS A 109 -16.79 12.66 10.90
CA LYS A 109 -18.09 11.99 11.05
C LYS A 109 -18.13 10.70 10.25
N GLU A 110 -18.91 9.72 10.66
CA GLU A 110 -19.08 8.46 9.92
C GLU A 110 -19.50 8.68 8.45
N ASP A 111 -20.31 9.71 8.17
CA ASP A 111 -20.73 10.05 6.81
C ASP A 111 -19.58 10.49 5.91
N ASN A 112 -18.47 10.96 6.47
CA ASN A 112 -17.24 11.22 5.72
C ASN A 112 -16.69 9.94 5.11
N TYR A 113 -16.66 8.88 5.91
CA TYR A 113 -16.18 7.58 5.45
C TYR A 113 -17.13 6.99 4.40
N LYS A 114 -18.45 7.09 4.60
CA LYS A 114 -19.43 6.71 3.57
C LYS A 114 -19.25 7.49 2.27
N ARG A 115 -19.01 8.81 2.33
CA ARG A 115 -18.72 9.64 1.14
C ARG A 115 -17.45 9.18 0.43
N PHE A 116 -16.40 8.81 1.17
CA PHE A 116 -15.19 8.24 0.59
C PHE A 116 -15.50 6.94 -0.18
N ILE A 117 -16.26 6.02 0.42
CA ILE A 117 -16.63 4.72 -0.18
C ILE A 117 -17.57 4.86 -1.40
N LYS A 118 -18.44 5.87 -1.42
CA LYS A 118 -19.37 6.13 -2.54
C LYS A 118 -18.68 6.49 -3.87
N GLN A 119 -17.36 6.70 -3.88
CA GLN A 119 -16.59 7.03 -5.09
C GLN A 119 -16.18 5.81 -5.93
N TYR A 120 -16.25 4.60 -5.36
CA TYR A 120 -15.76 3.37 -6.01
C TYR A 120 -16.71 2.78 -7.08
N PRO A 121 -18.04 2.80 -6.93
CA PRO A 121 -18.93 2.31 -7.98
C PRO A 121 -18.65 2.98 -9.34
N GLY A 122 -18.65 2.17 -10.41
CA GLY A 122 -18.31 2.57 -11.78
C GLY A 122 -16.81 2.53 -12.13
N LYS A 123 -15.91 2.49 -11.13
CA LYS A 123 -14.47 2.43 -11.37
C LYS A 123 -14.04 1.05 -11.87
N SER A 124 -13.16 1.01 -12.87
CA SER A 124 -12.62 -0.24 -13.42
C SER A 124 -11.37 -0.69 -12.69
N ILE A 125 -11.27 -2.00 -12.40
CA ILE A 125 -10.08 -2.59 -11.78
C ILE A 125 -8.93 -2.86 -12.75
N ARG A 126 -9.15 -2.66 -14.06
CA ARG A 126 -8.13 -2.80 -15.11
C ARG A 126 -7.05 -1.72 -15.01
N SER A 127 -7.36 -0.60 -14.37
CA SER A 127 -6.42 0.49 -14.09
C SER A 127 -6.24 0.67 -12.58
N PRO A 128 -5.07 1.14 -12.11
CA PRO A 128 -4.86 1.58 -10.72
C PRO A 128 -5.92 2.57 -10.25
N LEU A 129 -6.45 2.38 -9.04
CA LEU A 129 -7.32 3.35 -8.37
C LEU A 129 -6.43 4.25 -7.50
N LYS A 130 -6.08 5.44 -8.01
CA LYS A 130 -5.12 6.34 -7.35
C LYS A 130 -5.81 7.35 -6.44
N LEU A 131 -5.36 7.45 -5.19
CA LEU A 131 -5.85 8.43 -4.22
C LEU A 131 -5.40 9.85 -4.56
N GLY A 132 -6.32 10.82 -4.55
CA GLY A 132 -6.04 12.19 -5.00
C GLY A 132 -6.06 12.35 -6.52
N LYS A 133 -6.45 11.31 -7.27
CA LYS A 133 -6.74 11.41 -8.71
C LYS A 133 -8.06 10.74 -9.06
N ASP A 134 -8.15 9.42 -8.90
CA ASP A 134 -9.34 8.63 -9.24
C ASP A 134 -10.35 8.60 -8.09
N ILE A 135 -9.83 8.66 -6.87
CA ILE A 135 -10.59 8.70 -5.61
C ILE A 135 -10.15 9.95 -4.84
N SER A 136 -11.06 10.89 -4.61
CA SER A 136 -10.79 12.10 -3.82
C SER A 136 -10.57 11.74 -2.35
N MET A 137 -9.63 12.46 -1.73
CA MET A 137 -9.29 12.38 -0.32
C MET A 137 -10.04 13.40 0.54
N ASP A 138 -10.84 14.28 -0.08
CA ASP A 138 -11.47 15.43 0.59
C ASP A 138 -12.43 15.01 1.71
N ALA A 139 -13.13 13.88 1.51
CA ALA A 139 -14.04 13.37 2.50
C ALA A 139 -13.32 12.84 3.75
N ILE A 140 -12.06 12.41 3.65
CA ILE A 140 -11.33 11.72 4.73
C ILE A 140 -10.02 12.44 5.08
N THR A 141 -10.00 13.76 4.94
CA THR A 141 -8.84 14.61 5.24
C THR A 141 -8.41 14.45 6.70
N GLY A 142 -7.35 13.69 6.94
CA GLY A 142 -6.83 13.41 8.29
C GLY A 142 -6.63 11.92 8.56
N ALA A 143 -7.39 11.05 7.89
CA ALA A 143 -7.27 9.59 7.99
C ALA A 143 -6.60 9.01 6.73
N THR A 144 -5.42 9.54 6.39
CA THR A 144 -4.68 9.17 5.18
C THR A 144 -4.25 7.70 5.18
N VAL A 145 -3.83 7.18 6.35
CA VAL A 145 -3.54 5.76 6.56
C VAL A 145 -4.76 4.90 6.25
N THR A 146 -5.90 5.22 6.88
CA THR A 146 -7.17 4.50 6.71
C THR A 146 -7.62 4.51 5.24
N ALA A 147 -7.58 5.67 4.58
CA ALA A 147 -7.95 5.80 3.18
C ALA A 147 -7.06 4.98 2.25
N MET A 148 -5.73 5.00 2.47
CA MET A 148 -4.76 4.23 1.69
C MET A 148 -5.00 2.73 1.84
N VAL A 149 -5.14 2.24 3.07
CA VAL A 149 -5.36 0.82 3.33
C VAL A 149 -6.72 0.38 2.77
N GLN A 150 -7.78 1.17 2.96
CA GLN A 150 -9.10 0.85 2.43
C GLN A 150 -9.11 0.79 0.89
N ASN A 151 -8.42 1.73 0.22
CA ASN A 151 -8.24 1.69 -1.23
C ASN A 151 -7.48 0.43 -1.68
N ALA A 152 -6.42 0.04 -0.97
CA ALA A 152 -5.67 -1.17 -1.24
C ALA A 152 -6.51 -2.45 -1.02
N ILE A 153 -7.35 -2.49 0.02
CA ILE A 153 -8.28 -3.58 0.32
C ILE A 153 -9.29 -3.75 -0.82
N ILE A 154 -9.95 -2.66 -1.24
CA ILE A 154 -10.96 -2.71 -2.31
C ILE A 154 -10.30 -3.13 -3.64
N ALA A 155 -9.24 -2.43 -4.05
CA ALA A 155 -8.57 -2.70 -5.33
C ALA A 155 -7.94 -4.09 -5.35
N GLY A 156 -7.24 -4.48 -4.28
CA GLY A 156 -6.60 -5.80 -4.16
C GLY A 156 -7.60 -6.94 -4.18
N SER A 157 -8.69 -6.84 -3.40
CA SER A 157 -9.76 -7.84 -3.37
C SER A 157 -10.39 -8.03 -4.74
N ALA A 158 -10.77 -6.92 -5.38
CA ALA A 158 -11.43 -6.97 -6.67
C ALA A 158 -10.54 -7.53 -7.77
N ARG A 159 -9.24 -7.21 -7.77
CA ARG A 159 -8.33 -7.81 -8.76
C ARG A 159 -8.02 -9.27 -8.51
N LYS A 160 -7.96 -9.72 -7.25
CA LYS A 160 -7.81 -11.14 -6.94
C LYS A 160 -8.99 -11.94 -7.50
N VAL A 161 -10.22 -11.47 -7.28
CA VAL A 161 -11.41 -12.11 -7.87
C VAL A 161 -11.42 -11.99 -9.39
N ALA A 162 -11.14 -10.80 -9.95
CA ALA A 162 -11.08 -10.59 -11.40
C ALA A 162 -10.05 -11.51 -12.09
N SER A 163 -8.93 -11.80 -11.43
CA SER A 163 -7.93 -12.76 -11.92
C SER A 163 -8.48 -14.18 -11.90
N LYS A 164 -9.14 -14.58 -10.80
CA LYS A 164 -9.72 -15.92 -10.62
C LYS A 164 -10.85 -16.23 -11.60
N VAL A 165 -11.64 -15.23 -11.98
CA VAL A 165 -12.78 -15.37 -12.91
C VAL A 165 -12.42 -15.04 -14.36
N GLY A 166 -11.13 -14.81 -14.66
CA GLY A 166 -10.64 -14.61 -16.03
C GLY A 166 -10.82 -13.22 -16.63
N ILE A 167 -11.31 -12.24 -15.86
CA ILE A 167 -11.45 -10.82 -16.28
C ILE A 167 -10.08 -10.17 -16.46
N LEU A 168 -9.16 -10.43 -15.52
CA LEU A 168 -7.76 -10.00 -15.61
C LEU A 168 -6.91 -11.20 -15.99
N LYS A 169 -6.25 -11.12 -17.13
CA LYS A 169 -5.21 -12.08 -17.49
C LYS A 169 -4.01 -11.86 -16.55
N VAL A 170 -3.76 -12.81 -15.65
CA VAL A 170 -2.47 -12.87 -14.96
C VAL A 170 -1.45 -13.15 -16.05
N ARG A 171 -0.45 -12.27 -16.22
CA ARG A 171 0.71 -12.62 -17.04
C ARG A 171 1.36 -13.80 -16.34
N GLU A 172 1.17 -15.00 -16.86
CA GLU A 172 1.99 -16.12 -16.45
C GLU A 172 3.45 -15.70 -16.62
N ALA A 173 4.21 -15.79 -15.53
CA ALA A 173 5.62 -15.53 -15.61
C ALA A 173 6.20 -16.57 -16.58
N LYS A 174 6.62 -16.13 -17.78
CA LYS A 174 7.63 -16.87 -18.56
C LYS A 174 8.69 -17.34 -17.57
N LYS A 175 9.12 -18.60 -17.65
CA LYS A 175 10.10 -19.29 -16.77
C LYS A 175 10.81 -18.30 -15.83
N LYS A 176 10.43 -18.32 -14.55
CA LYS A 176 10.82 -17.31 -13.54
C LYS A 176 12.32 -16.99 -13.68
N ARG A 177 12.61 -15.77 -14.11
CA ARG A 177 13.99 -15.33 -14.29
C ARG A 177 14.68 -15.28 -12.94
N LYS A 178 16.00 -15.43 -12.93
CA LYS A 178 16.80 -15.35 -11.71
C LYS A 178 17.52 -14.01 -11.65
N LEU A 179 17.68 -13.50 -10.43
CA LEU A 179 18.51 -12.32 -10.17
C LEU A 179 19.98 -12.69 -10.32
N SER A 180 20.77 -11.82 -10.95
CA SER A 180 22.22 -12.01 -11.02
C SER A 180 22.82 -11.98 -9.62
N THR A 181 23.71 -12.94 -9.33
CA THR A 181 24.49 -12.99 -8.08
C THR A 181 25.80 -12.19 -8.19
N ARG A 182 26.14 -11.70 -9.39
CA ARG A 182 27.38 -10.96 -9.64
C ARG A 182 27.34 -9.59 -8.97
N TYR A 183 28.47 -9.23 -8.36
CA TYR A 183 28.74 -7.87 -7.89
C TYR A 183 29.67 -7.13 -8.85
N VAL A 184 29.28 -5.90 -9.19
CA VAL A 184 30.10 -4.92 -9.89
C VAL A 184 30.03 -3.62 -9.09
N ARG A 185 31.18 -3.01 -8.82
CA ARG A 185 31.23 -1.69 -8.18
C ARG A 185 30.72 -0.63 -9.16
N MET A 186 29.84 0.25 -8.70
CA MET A 186 29.20 1.26 -9.54
C MET A 186 29.11 2.59 -8.78
N THR A 187 29.30 3.69 -9.50
CA THR A 187 29.01 5.04 -9.05
C THR A 187 27.50 5.30 -9.04
N TRP A 188 27.07 6.33 -8.32
CA TRP A 188 25.66 6.73 -8.29
C TRP A 188 25.12 7.08 -9.68
N LYS A 189 25.94 7.78 -10.48
CA LYS A 189 25.60 8.16 -11.87
C LYS A 189 25.36 6.92 -12.74
N GLU A 190 26.14 5.86 -12.58
CA GLU A 190 25.96 4.61 -13.32
C GLU A 190 24.68 3.89 -12.91
N LEU A 191 24.39 3.81 -11.61
CA LEU A 191 23.15 3.21 -11.11
C LEU A 191 21.90 3.91 -11.66
N LEU A 192 21.92 5.25 -11.74
CA LEU A 192 20.85 6.04 -12.36
C LEU A 192 20.74 5.78 -13.86
N ARG A 193 21.87 5.89 -14.59
CA ARG A 193 21.92 5.74 -16.04
C ARG A 193 21.40 4.38 -16.50
N GLU A 194 21.69 3.34 -15.75
CA GLU A 194 21.26 1.98 -16.07
C GLU A 194 19.85 1.66 -15.60
N GLY A 195 19.22 2.54 -14.82
CA GLY A 195 17.87 2.35 -14.31
C GLY A 195 17.78 1.41 -13.11
N ALA A 196 18.92 1.05 -12.49
CA ALA A 196 18.96 0.35 -11.20
C ALA A 196 18.40 1.21 -10.06
N VAL A 197 18.63 2.52 -10.15
CA VAL A 197 17.98 3.54 -9.33
C VAL A 197 17.03 4.31 -10.23
N LYS A 198 15.75 4.38 -9.85
CA LYS A 198 14.79 5.30 -10.46
C LYS A 198 14.73 6.59 -9.65
N ASN A 199 14.47 7.69 -10.35
CA ASN A 199 14.34 9.01 -9.77
C ASN A 199 12.96 9.59 -10.11
N LEU A 200 12.33 10.23 -9.13
CA LEU A 200 11.08 10.97 -9.25
C LEU A 200 11.32 12.37 -8.69
N ARG A 201 11.37 13.36 -9.59
CA ARG A 201 11.47 14.78 -9.25
C ARG A 201 10.10 15.42 -9.36
N ILE A 202 9.70 16.09 -8.29
CA ILE A 202 8.43 16.77 -8.18
C ILE A 202 8.73 18.21 -7.78
N SER A 203 8.38 19.15 -8.64
CA SER A 203 8.45 20.59 -8.40
C SER A 203 7.24 21.10 -7.62
N TYR A 204 7.26 22.37 -7.22
CA TYR A 204 6.07 23.03 -6.68
C TYR A 204 4.98 23.17 -7.75
N SER A 205 5.33 23.50 -8.99
CA SER A 205 4.39 23.60 -10.12
C SER A 205 3.74 22.25 -10.46
N ASP A 206 4.46 21.13 -10.29
CA ASP A 206 3.88 19.79 -10.35
C ASP A 206 2.79 19.56 -9.30
N LEU A 207 2.78 20.28 -8.19
CA LEU A 207 1.71 20.25 -7.19
C LEU A 207 0.62 21.30 -7.44
N GLY A 208 0.74 22.13 -8.49
CA GLY A 208 -0.14 23.27 -8.70
C GLY A 208 0.13 24.43 -7.73
N LEU A 209 1.34 24.48 -7.15
CA LEU A 209 1.83 25.58 -6.34
C LEU A 209 2.72 26.50 -7.19
N LYS A 210 2.95 27.73 -6.73
CA LYS A 210 3.86 28.67 -7.39
C LYS A 210 5.31 28.27 -7.10
N GLY A 211 6.14 28.22 -8.15
CA GLY A 211 7.57 27.89 -8.07
C GLY A 211 7.93 26.65 -8.89
N ASP A 212 9.12 26.64 -9.47
CA ASP A 212 9.66 25.50 -10.23
C ASP A 212 10.79 24.79 -9.49
N GLU A 213 11.12 25.27 -8.29
CA GLU A 213 12.06 24.58 -7.42
C GLU A 213 11.54 23.20 -7.02
N ILE A 214 12.48 22.31 -6.71
CA ILE A 214 12.16 20.92 -6.39
C ILE A 214 11.53 20.85 -4.99
N TYR A 215 10.29 20.40 -4.93
CA TYR A 215 9.59 20.09 -3.69
C TYR A 215 10.09 18.77 -3.10
N LEU A 216 10.22 17.73 -3.93
CA LEU A 216 10.70 16.40 -3.55
C LEU A 216 11.51 15.78 -4.69
N ASP A 217 12.74 15.37 -4.38
CA ASP A 217 13.60 14.56 -5.24
C ASP A 217 13.79 13.20 -4.59
N LEU A 218 13.13 12.19 -5.15
CA LEU A 218 12.98 10.85 -4.57
C LEU A 218 13.71 9.81 -5.43
N TYR A 219 14.41 8.89 -4.77
CA TYR A 219 15.15 7.79 -5.40
C TYR A 219 14.68 6.46 -4.84
N PHE A 220 14.48 5.47 -5.70
CA PHE A 220 14.08 4.14 -5.26
C PHE A 220 14.57 3.05 -6.21
N GLY A 221 14.63 1.83 -5.70
CA GLY A 221 15.07 0.65 -6.46
C GLY A 221 15.14 -0.59 -5.60
N LEU A 222 15.47 -1.72 -6.21
CA LEU A 222 15.57 -3.00 -5.50
C LEU A 222 16.88 -3.08 -4.70
N VAL A 223 16.80 -3.67 -3.51
CA VAL A 223 17.99 -3.97 -2.70
C VAL A 223 18.62 -5.29 -3.09
N VAL A 224 17.79 -6.30 -3.42
CA VAL A 224 18.20 -7.71 -3.51
C VAL A 224 19.33 -7.99 -4.52
N PRO A 225 19.39 -7.38 -5.72
CA PRO A 225 20.52 -7.61 -6.62
C PRO A 225 21.83 -7.09 -5.99
N PRO A 226 22.90 -7.91 -5.85
CA PRO A 226 24.12 -7.51 -5.15
C PRO A 226 24.77 -6.25 -5.70
N SER A 227 24.77 -6.08 -7.02
CA SER A 227 25.31 -4.87 -7.68
C SER A 227 24.48 -3.60 -7.39
N ILE A 228 23.21 -3.72 -6.98
CA ILE A 228 22.42 -2.56 -6.57
C ILE A 228 22.56 -2.37 -5.07
N GLY A 229 22.18 -3.38 -4.27
CA GLY A 229 22.15 -3.29 -2.82
C GLY A 229 23.49 -2.93 -2.19
N ARG A 230 24.60 -3.55 -2.62
CA ARG A 230 25.92 -3.30 -2.03
C ARG A 230 26.44 -1.90 -2.34
N ASN A 231 26.21 -1.40 -3.56
CA ASN A 231 26.64 -0.04 -3.93
C ASN A 231 25.77 1.03 -3.24
N VAL A 232 24.47 0.80 -3.06
CA VAL A 232 23.57 1.77 -2.45
C VAL A 232 23.68 1.77 -0.91
N LEU A 233 23.66 0.60 -0.28
CA LEU A 233 23.60 0.46 1.19
C LEU A 233 24.99 0.35 1.84
N GLY A 234 26.01 -0.02 1.06
CA GLY A 234 27.29 -0.47 1.58
C GLY A 234 27.27 -1.93 2.05
N GLN A 235 28.45 -2.54 2.16
CA GLN A 235 28.59 -3.99 2.40
C GLN A 235 27.95 -4.45 3.73
N ARG A 236 28.11 -3.66 4.79
CA ARG A 236 27.63 -4.02 6.13
C ARG A 236 26.10 -4.03 6.17
N SER A 237 25.49 -2.91 5.81
CA SER A 237 24.02 -2.75 5.82
C SER A 237 23.35 -3.70 4.82
N TYR A 238 23.94 -3.93 3.65
CA TYR A 238 23.44 -4.94 2.71
C TYR A 238 23.38 -6.33 3.34
N ARG A 239 24.45 -6.78 4.02
CA ARG A 239 24.45 -8.08 4.70
C ARG A 239 23.41 -8.17 5.81
N ASP A 240 23.26 -7.14 6.64
CA ASP A 240 22.23 -7.11 7.69
C ASP A 240 20.81 -7.22 7.10
N ILE A 241 20.52 -6.46 6.05
CA ILE A 241 19.21 -6.52 5.38
C ILE A 241 18.97 -7.90 4.78
N MET A 242 19.92 -8.45 4.02
CA MET A 242 19.78 -9.76 3.40
C MET A 242 19.61 -10.88 4.44
N GLY A 243 20.29 -10.79 5.60
CA GLY A 243 20.13 -11.75 6.70
C GLY A 243 18.77 -11.67 7.42
N ARG A 244 18.03 -10.56 7.27
CA ARG A 244 16.69 -10.39 7.83
C ARG A 244 15.56 -10.88 6.91
N LEU A 245 15.84 -11.00 5.61
CA LEU A 245 14.83 -11.44 4.65
C LEU A 245 14.55 -12.93 4.85
N LYS A 246 13.27 -13.26 5.01
CA LYS A 246 12.80 -14.66 5.00
C LYS A 246 12.64 -15.17 3.57
N GLY A 247 12.52 -16.49 3.41
CA GLY A 247 12.35 -17.13 2.10
C GLY A 247 11.20 -16.54 1.28
N GLY A 248 11.54 -15.91 0.15
CA GLY A 248 10.60 -15.29 -0.78
C GLY A 248 10.30 -13.81 -0.51
N GLU A 249 10.82 -13.23 0.58
CA GLU A 249 10.74 -11.78 0.82
C GLU A 249 11.72 -11.03 -0.09
N SER A 250 11.44 -9.75 -0.29
CA SER A 250 12.31 -8.84 -1.04
C SER A 250 12.48 -7.52 -0.28
N ALA A 251 13.21 -6.58 -0.86
CA ALA A 251 13.35 -5.24 -0.28
C ALA A 251 13.60 -4.20 -1.37
N ILE A 252 13.06 -2.99 -1.13
CA ILE A 252 13.40 -1.79 -1.89
C ILE A 252 14.06 -0.77 -0.97
N PHE A 253 14.88 0.11 -1.54
CA PHE A 253 15.28 1.35 -0.87
C PHE A 253 14.39 2.49 -1.37
N VAL A 254 14.15 3.48 -0.50
CA VAL A 254 13.55 4.77 -0.85
C VAL A 254 14.34 5.86 -0.13
N PHE A 255 14.81 6.85 -0.88
CA PHE A 255 15.50 8.04 -0.37
C PHE A 255 14.79 9.29 -0.87
N GLY A 256 14.75 10.32 -0.04
CA GLY A 256 14.14 11.60 -0.36
C GLY A 256 15.01 12.78 0.08
N ARG A 257 15.00 13.83 -0.74
CA ARG A 257 15.48 15.16 -0.37
C ARG A 257 14.48 16.24 -0.76
N GLY A 258 14.62 17.41 -0.15
CA GLY A 258 13.72 18.55 -0.36
C GLY A 258 12.81 18.82 0.84
N LYS A 259 11.74 19.59 0.62
CA LYS A 259 10.77 19.93 1.67
C LYS A 259 9.67 18.87 1.82
N GLY A 260 9.31 18.22 0.72
CA GLY A 260 8.39 17.08 0.73
C GLY A 260 8.96 15.88 1.48
N SER A 261 8.06 14.95 1.82
CA SER A 261 8.48 13.68 2.42
C SER A 261 7.62 12.52 1.91
N PHE A 262 8.21 11.34 1.77
CA PHE A 262 7.49 10.11 1.42
C PHE A 262 7.02 9.33 2.66
N LYS A 263 7.45 9.69 3.87
CA LYS A 263 7.18 8.89 5.07
C LYS A 263 5.73 8.92 5.51
N GLY A 264 5.09 10.07 5.38
CA GLY A 264 3.73 10.23 5.91
C GLY A 264 3.66 10.80 7.31
N SER A 265 2.42 11.05 7.76
CA SER A 265 2.14 11.43 9.14
C SER A 265 1.90 10.23 10.06
N GLY A 266 1.62 9.05 9.48
CA GLY A 266 1.19 7.87 10.22
C GLY A 266 2.27 6.86 10.58
N TYR A 267 3.57 7.11 10.33
CA TYR A 267 4.62 6.07 10.44
C TYR A 267 5.18 5.86 11.86
N VAL A 268 4.83 6.70 12.84
CA VAL A 268 5.40 6.65 14.20
C VAL A 268 4.87 5.42 14.99
N ARG A 269 5.77 4.68 15.67
CA ARG A 269 5.54 3.55 16.61
C ARG A 269 4.32 2.66 16.28
N GLY A 270 4.52 1.61 15.47
CA GLY A 270 3.49 0.68 14.97
C GLY A 270 2.80 1.16 13.69
N GLY A 271 3.24 2.30 13.17
CA GLY A 271 2.60 3.07 12.12
C GLY A 271 2.77 2.51 10.70
N ILE A 272 2.05 3.15 9.76
CA ILE A 272 2.03 2.82 8.34
C ILE A 272 2.58 4.00 7.54
N PHE A 273 3.39 3.71 6.54
CA PHE A 273 3.81 4.69 5.54
C PHE A 273 2.64 4.97 4.60
N ASP A 274 2.01 6.14 4.76
CA ASP A 274 0.71 6.45 4.14
C ASP A 274 0.80 7.26 2.84
N ARG A 275 2.01 7.64 2.43
CA ARG A 275 2.24 8.39 1.19
C ARG A 275 2.67 7.51 0.04
N PHE A 276 3.07 6.26 0.26
CA PHE A 276 3.45 5.41 -0.86
C PHE A 276 3.07 3.94 -0.69
N ASN A 277 2.94 3.26 -1.83
CA ASN A 277 2.79 1.81 -1.92
C ASN A 277 3.46 1.30 -3.18
N ILE A 278 3.65 -0.02 -3.25
CA ILE A 278 4.06 -0.70 -4.48
C ILE A 278 2.90 -1.54 -5.00
N GLU A 279 2.78 -1.63 -6.32
CA GLU A 279 1.80 -2.47 -6.98
C GLU A 279 2.48 -3.39 -8.00
N GLN A 280 2.22 -4.70 -7.93
CA GLN A 280 2.72 -5.70 -8.87
C GLN A 280 1.71 -6.83 -9.03
N ASN A 281 1.49 -7.30 -10.27
CA ASN A 281 0.64 -8.47 -10.59
C ASN A 281 -0.66 -8.52 -9.79
N ASN A 282 -1.39 -7.40 -9.73
CA ASN A 282 -2.67 -7.26 -9.04
C ASN A 282 -2.62 -7.19 -7.50
N LYS A 283 -1.44 -7.21 -6.88
CA LYS A 283 -1.24 -7.01 -5.45
C LYS A 283 -0.74 -5.59 -5.14
N VAL A 284 -1.22 -5.03 -4.03
CA VAL A 284 -0.73 -3.78 -3.44
C VAL A 284 0.05 -4.13 -2.18
N PHE A 285 1.25 -3.56 -2.05
CA PHE A 285 2.13 -3.71 -0.90
C PHE A 285 2.20 -2.37 -0.16
N VAL A 286 1.76 -2.38 1.09
CA VAL A 286 1.84 -1.25 2.02
C VAL A 286 2.90 -1.56 3.07
N PHE A 287 3.54 -0.52 3.61
CA PHE A 287 4.70 -0.69 4.49
C PHE A 287 4.42 -0.19 5.90
N ARG A 288 4.91 -0.94 6.89
CA ARG A 288 4.87 -0.57 8.30
C ARG A 288 6.26 -0.21 8.81
N ASP A 289 6.30 0.46 9.95
CA ASP A 289 7.55 0.79 10.65
C ASP A 289 8.43 -0.44 10.93
N LYS A 290 7.84 -1.59 11.30
CA LYS A 290 8.57 -2.85 11.51
C LYS A 290 9.30 -3.36 10.26
N ASP A 291 8.81 -2.99 9.08
CA ASP A 291 9.38 -3.35 7.78
C ASP A 291 10.43 -2.34 7.30
N TYR A 292 10.58 -1.21 8.01
CA TYR A 292 11.48 -0.13 7.65
C TYR A 292 12.80 -0.21 8.43
N ARG A 293 13.89 0.09 7.74
CA ARG A 293 15.23 0.29 8.31
C ARG A 293 15.76 1.62 7.83
N ILE A 294 15.99 2.53 8.77
CA ILE A 294 16.51 3.86 8.47
C ILE A 294 17.91 3.77 7.85
N MET A 295 18.15 4.63 6.87
CA MET A 295 19.47 4.88 6.30
C MET A 295 19.66 6.39 6.25
N THR A 296 20.82 6.86 6.68
CA THR A 296 21.17 8.29 6.74
C THR A 296 22.05 8.74 5.58
N GLU A 297 22.57 7.80 4.80
CA GLU A 297 23.44 8.05 3.66
C GLU A 297 23.28 6.99 2.56
N ILE A 298 23.89 7.27 1.41
CA ILE A 298 24.02 6.35 0.28
C ILE A 298 25.51 6.11 0.06
N ALA A 299 25.93 4.84 -0.01
CA ALA A 299 27.34 4.47 -0.06
C ALA A 299 28.01 4.68 -1.44
N ALA A 300 27.24 4.76 -2.52
CA ALA A 300 27.77 4.87 -3.87
C ALA A 300 28.51 6.21 -4.06
N ASN A 301 29.68 6.17 -4.69
CA ASN A 301 30.43 7.40 -4.98
C ASN A 301 29.61 8.36 -5.85
N GLY A 302 29.63 9.65 -5.50
CA GLY A 302 28.85 10.70 -6.16
C GLY A 302 27.36 10.67 -5.82
N ALA A 303 26.97 9.89 -4.80
CA ALA A 303 25.60 9.92 -4.32
C ALA A 303 25.30 11.25 -3.61
N PRO A 304 24.13 11.84 -3.86
CA PRO A 304 23.78 13.11 -3.28
C PRO A 304 23.25 12.95 -1.84
N GLU A 305 23.39 13.97 -1.01
CA GLU A 305 22.95 13.96 0.39
C GLU A 305 21.44 13.76 0.54
N ILE A 306 21.01 12.90 1.45
CA ILE A 306 19.60 12.58 1.67
C ILE A 306 19.10 13.25 2.94
N LYS A 307 17.83 13.65 2.94
CA LYS A 307 17.16 14.18 4.14
C LYS A 307 16.42 13.08 4.90
N GLU A 308 15.92 12.11 4.16
CA GLU A 308 15.26 10.93 4.70
C GLU A 308 15.48 9.74 3.79
N GLY A 309 15.51 8.54 4.35
CA GLY A 309 15.50 7.35 3.54
C GLY A 309 15.75 6.07 4.30
N GLY A 310 15.71 4.97 3.58
CA GLY A 310 15.93 3.66 4.15
C GLY A 310 15.43 2.52 3.29
N VAL A 311 15.47 1.33 3.88
CA VAL A 311 15.07 0.09 3.27
C VAL A 311 13.70 -0.32 3.77
N PHE A 312 12.86 -0.80 2.86
CA PHE A 312 11.53 -1.32 3.12
C PHE A 312 11.48 -2.79 2.71
N ILE A 313 11.23 -3.66 3.67
CA ILE A 313 11.07 -5.10 3.45
C ILE A 313 9.69 -5.35 2.84
N ILE A 314 9.67 -6.05 1.71
CA ILE A 314 8.45 -6.53 1.07
C ILE A 314 8.19 -7.96 1.58
N ARG A 315 7.13 -8.10 2.37
CA ARG A 315 6.75 -9.35 3.03
C ARG A 315 5.99 -10.29 2.09
N GLY A 316 6.15 -11.59 2.33
CA GLY A 316 5.47 -12.65 1.59
C GLY A 316 6.12 -12.97 0.24
N LYS A 317 5.56 -13.96 -0.47
CA LYS A 317 6.15 -14.55 -1.69
C LYS A 317 5.54 -14.02 -3.00
N ASP A 318 4.53 -13.18 -2.90
CA ASP A 318 3.75 -12.69 -4.05
C ASP A 318 4.50 -11.62 -4.87
N PHE A 319 5.57 -11.05 -4.30
CA PHE A 319 6.41 -10.09 -5.00
C PHE A 319 7.56 -10.82 -5.73
N ASP A 320 7.65 -10.59 -7.04
CA ASP A 320 8.73 -11.06 -7.88
C ASP A 320 9.67 -9.89 -8.23
N PRO A 321 10.90 -9.84 -7.69
CA PRO A 321 11.85 -8.76 -7.98
C PRO A 321 12.35 -8.75 -9.44
N THR A 322 12.05 -9.78 -10.23
CA THR A 322 12.41 -9.84 -11.66
C THR A 322 11.33 -9.26 -12.57
N MET A 323 10.12 -9.03 -12.05
CA MET A 323 9.01 -8.46 -12.82
C MET A 323 8.88 -6.95 -12.58
N PRO A 324 8.34 -6.20 -13.56
CA PRO A 324 8.04 -4.79 -13.34
C PRO A 324 7.07 -4.56 -12.19
N PHE A 325 7.21 -3.45 -11.48
CA PHE A 325 6.27 -2.99 -10.46
C PHE A 325 6.06 -1.49 -10.57
N ARG A 326 4.94 -0.98 -10.04
CA ARG A 326 4.67 0.45 -9.94
C ARG A 326 4.95 0.94 -8.53
N PHE A 327 5.72 2.01 -8.43
CA PHE A 327 5.81 2.81 -7.21
C PHE A 327 4.77 3.93 -7.29
N ASN A 328 3.86 3.97 -6.34
CA ASN A 328 2.81 4.99 -6.26
C ASN A 328 3.09 5.90 -5.07
N LEU A 329 3.22 7.20 -5.32
CA LEU A 329 3.39 8.24 -4.31
C LEU A 329 2.16 9.15 -4.30
N THR A 330 1.63 9.47 -3.14
CA THR A 330 0.55 10.44 -2.94
C THR A 330 1.02 11.50 -1.97
N LEU A 331 1.13 12.74 -2.44
CA LEU A 331 1.60 13.86 -1.65
C LEU A 331 0.44 14.78 -1.26
N PRO A 332 0.27 15.09 0.04
CA PRO A 332 -0.57 16.18 0.47
C PRO A 332 0.16 17.52 0.30
N PHE A 333 -0.57 18.55 -0.09
CA PHE A 333 -0.12 19.94 -0.09
C PHE A 333 -1.29 20.88 0.24
N ARG A 334 -1.01 22.16 0.50
CA ARG A 334 -2.05 23.14 0.87
C ARG A 334 -2.15 24.26 -0.15
N VAL A 335 -3.38 24.63 -0.49
CA VAL A 335 -3.72 25.85 -1.23
C VAL A 335 -4.68 26.63 -0.34
N GLY A 336 -4.19 27.72 0.27
CA GLY A 336 -4.87 28.39 1.38
C GLY A 336 -5.15 27.42 2.54
N ALA A 337 -6.37 27.39 3.05
CA ALA A 337 -6.78 26.48 4.12
C ALA A 337 -7.00 25.02 3.66
N ARG A 338 -7.18 24.79 2.35
CA ARG A 338 -7.57 23.48 1.80
C ARG A 338 -6.35 22.56 1.65
N LYS A 339 -6.48 21.32 2.14
CA LYS A 339 -5.51 20.25 1.94
C LYS A 339 -5.88 19.47 0.69
N ILE A 340 -5.01 19.47 -0.31
CA ILE A 340 -5.18 18.78 -1.59
C ILE A 340 -4.17 17.63 -1.67
N PHE A 341 -4.47 16.62 -2.48
CA PHE A 341 -3.60 15.46 -2.69
C PHE A 341 -3.32 15.28 -4.18
N LYS A 342 -2.10 14.92 -4.53
CA LYS A 342 -1.73 14.54 -5.90
C LYS A 342 -0.95 13.23 -5.91
N SER A 343 -1.27 12.35 -6.86
CA SER A 343 -0.57 11.08 -7.06
C SER A 343 0.42 11.14 -8.21
N PHE A 344 1.56 10.49 -7.99
CA PHE A 344 2.62 10.26 -8.95
C PHE A 344 2.90 8.76 -9.01
N THR A 345 3.10 8.22 -10.22
CA THR A 345 3.35 6.79 -10.41
C THR A 345 4.53 6.61 -11.34
N VAL A 346 5.47 5.75 -10.94
CA VAL A 346 6.63 5.40 -11.75
C VAL A 346 6.70 3.88 -11.87
N GLU A 347 6.83 3.38 -13.11
CA GLU A 347 7.15 1.97 -13.34
C GLU A 347 8.65 1.72 -13.12
N TYR A 348 8.95 0.69 -12.35
CA TYR A 348 10.29 0.14 -12.21
C TYR A 348 10.35 -1.21 -12.93
N ARG A 349 11.32 -1.36 -13.83
CA ARG A 349 11.69 -2.62 -14.46
C ARG A 349 13.16 -2.86 -14.14
N LEU A 350 13.47 -4.02 -13.56
CA LEU A 350 14.86 -4.38 -13.28
C LEU A 350 15.62 -4.53 -14.62
N PRO A 351 16.74 -3.81 -14.82
CA PRO A 351 17.51 -3.92 -16.05
C PRO A 351 18.10 -5.33 -16.26
N GLU A 352 18.21 -5.76 -17.52
CA GLU A 352 18.64 -7.09 -17.94
C GLU A 352 19.97 -7.54 -17.31
N ARG A 353 20.93 -6.64 -17.17
CA ARG A 353 22.25 -6.93 -16.56
C ARG A 353 22.20 -7.39 -15.09
N PHE A 354 21.09 -7.12 -14.39
CA PHE A 354 20.88 -7.55 -13.00
C PHE A 354 20.08 -8.85 -12.91
N LEU A 355 19.79 -9.47 -14.05
CA LEU A 355 19.22 -10.80 -14.18
C LEU A 355 20.33 -11.76 -14.64
N GLU A 356 20.18 -13.05 -14.34
CA GLU A 356 21.06 -14.07 -14.92
C GLU A 356 20.90 -14.10 -16.45
N ALA A 357 22.00 -14.30 -17.17
CA ALA A 357 21.98 -14.58 -18.60
C ALA A 357 21.23 -15.90 -18.83
N GLN A 358 20.46 -15.97 -19.93
CA GLN A 358 19.66 -17.16 -20.26
C GLN A 358 20.49 -18.28 -20.87
#